data_AF-A0A5C8HKP6-F1
#
_entry.id   AF-A0A5C8HKP6-F1
#
_cell.length_a   1.000
_cell.length_b   1.000
_cell.length_c   1.000
_cell.angle_alpha   90.00
_cell.angle_beta   90.00
_cell.angle_gamma   90.00
#
_symmetry.space_group_name_H-M   'P 1'
#
loop_
_entity.id
_entity.type
_entity.pdbx_description
1 polymer ?
#
loop_
_entity_poly.entity_id
_entity_poly.type
_entity_poly.pdbx_seq_one_letter_code
_entity_poly.pdbx_strand_id
1 'polypeptide(L)'
;MTSTRDDAANHRRFALQMQQPLPTSTIVDRVFFLVATAAAIWLSVIVAMQGFRTPWSLLLFVPVWGILAYLALPRLHKMLSDLYVPDYFFGRTRTPDGLLGDPVNMAVDGTFEQLDEVMTKAGWHRAEEITARST
;
A
#
# COMPACT_ATOMS: atom_id res chain seq x y z
N MET A 1 26.81 8.51 35.21
CA MET A 1 25.56 7.80 35.57
C MET A 1 24.38 8.68 35.14
N THR A 2 24.20 8.87 33.82
CA THR A 2 23.28 9.90 33.27
C THR A 2 22.66 9.51 31.92
N SER A 3 22.95 8.32 31.37
CA SER A 3 22.55 7.93 30.00
C SER A 3 21.12 7.41 29.88
N THR A 4 20.56 6.79 30.93
CA THR A 4 19.32 6.00 30.80
C THR A 4 18.03 6.83 30.69
N ARG A 5 18.08 8.12 31.03
CA ARG A 5 16.89 9.00 31.04
C ARG A 5 16.62 9.64 29.68
N ASP A 6 17.67 9.84 28.87
CA ASP A 6 17.59 10.44 27.54
C ASP A 6 17.13 9.42 26.49
N ASP A 7 17.55 8.16 26.61
CA ASP A 7 17.16 7.08 25.70
C ASP A 7 15.66 6.81 25.74
N ALA A 8 15.05 6.79 26.94
CA ALA A 8 13.62 6.57 27.10
C ALA A 8 12.77 7.73 26.55
N ALA A 9 13.29 8.96 26.60
CA ALA A 9 12.62 10.13 26.04
C ALA A 9 12.64 10.10 24.49
N ASN A 10 13.75 9.64 23.90
CA ASN A 10 13.90 9.51 22.45
C ASN A 10 13.00 8.40 21.88
N HIS A 11 12.94 7.24 22.54
CA HIS A 11 12.05 6.13 22.12
C HIS A 11 10.57 6.52 22.15
N ARG A 12 10.15 7.29 23.17
CA ARG A 12 8.77 7.80 23.26
C ARG A 12 8.45 8.82 22.18
N ARG A 13 9.39 9.69 21.82
CA ARG A 13 9.22 10.66 20.71
C ARG A 13 9.08 9.95 19.36
N PHE A 14 9.90 8.92 19.11
CA PHE A 14 9.85 8.12 17.89
C PHE A 14 8.50 7.40 17.71
N ALA A 15 7.99 6.78 18.78
CA ALA A 15 6.69 6.10 18.76
C ALA A 15 5.52 7.05 18.49
N LEU A 16 5.57 8.27 19.05
CA LEU A 16 4.55 9.30 18.83
C LEU A 16 4.62 9.90 17.40
N GLN A 17 5.80 9.89 16.77
CA GLN A 17 5.98 10.39 15.41
C GLN A 17 5.44 9.43 14.34
N MET A 18 5.35 8.13 14.61
CA MET A 18 4.79 7.13 13.70
C MET A 18 3.26 7.14 13.63
N GLN A 19 2.58 7.83 14.56
CA GLN A 19 1.14 8.05 14.54
C GLN A 19 0.82 9.42 13.93
N GLN A 20 1.22 9.67 12.69
CA GLN A 20 0.76 10.86 11.99
C GLN A 20 -0.71 10.66 11.57
N PRO A 21 -1.64 11.56 11.96
CA PRO A 21 -2.99 11.54 11.41
C PRO A 21 -2.94 11.77 9.90
N LEU A 22 -3.84 11.09 9.16
CA LEU A 22 -3.92 11.20 7.71
C LEU A 22 -3.96 12.69 7.29
N PRO A 23 -3.05 13.14 6.40
CA PRO A 23 -3.02 14.54 5.98
C PRO A 23 -4.33 14.90 5.28
N THR A 24 -4.82 16.12 5.49
CA THR A 24 -6.08 16.63 4.92
C THR A 24 -6.12 16.56 3.39
N SER A 25 -4.96 16.56 2.73
CA SER A 25 -4.81 16.33 1.29
C SER A 25 -5.38 14.98 0.86
N THR A 26 -5.25 13.93 1.68
CA THR A 26 -5.76 12.58 1.37
C THR A 26 -7.28 12.54 1.25
N ILE A 27 -8.01 13.35 2.02
CA ILE A 27 -9.47 13.41 1.94
C ILE A 27 -9.90 14.09 0.63
N VAL A 28 -9.24 15.21 0.30
CA VAL A 28 -9.49 15.94 -0.96
C VAL A 28 -9.21 15.04 -2.16
N ASP A 29 -8.08 14.33 -2.14
CA ASP A 29 -7.71 13.38 -3.20
C ASP A 29 -8.76 12.26 -3.34
N ARG A 30 -9.26 11.70 -2.23
CA ARG A 30 -10.32 10.67 -2.24
C ARG A 30 -11.64 11.20 -2.81
N VAL A 31 -12.01 12.44 -2.51
CA VAL A 31 -13.24 13.06 -3.04
C VAL A 31 -13.10 13.31 -4.54
N PHE A 32 -12.01 13.93 -4.99
CA PHE A 32 -11.75 14.12 -6.42
C PHE A 32 -11.68 12.78 -7.16
N PHE A 33 -11.12 11.76 -6.52
CA PHE A 33 -11.06 10.40 -7.05
C PHE A 33 -12.45 9.77 -7.25
N LEU A 34 -13.33 9.86 -6.25
CA LEU A 34 -14.71 9.40 -6.33
C LEU A 34 -15.48 10.12 -7.45
N VAL A 35 -15.37 11.45 -7.50
CA VAL A 35 -16.04 12.28 -8.51
C VAL A 35 -15.54 11.94 -9.92
N ALA A 36 -14.23 11.83 -10.11
CA ALA A 36 -13.64 11.49 -11.41
C ALA A 36 -14.05 10.09 -11.88
N THR A 37 -14.14 9.12 -10.96
CA THR A 37 -14.56 7.75 -11.28
C THR A 37 -16.04 7.70 -11.65
N ALA A 38 -16.90 8.38 -10.87
CA ALA A 38 -18.31 8.51 -11.17
C ALA A 38 -18.56 9.22 -12.51
N ALA A 39 -17.84 10.31 -12.79
CA ALA A 39 -17.92 11.04 -14.05
C ALA A 39 -17.48 10.19 -15.25
N ALA A 40 -16.43 9.38 -15.11
CA ALA A 40 -15.97 8.47 -16.15
C ALA A 40 -17.02 7.40 -16.47
N ILE A 41 -17.61 6.78 -15.44
CA ILE A 41 -18.71 5.81 -15.61
C ILE A 41 -19.92 6.46 -16.28
N TRP A 42 -20.30 7.66 -15.82
CA TRP A 42 -21.41 8.42 -16.39
C TRP A 42 -21.20 8.75 -17.87
N LEU A 43 -20.01 9.24 -18.24
CA LEU A 43 -19.63 9.51 -19.62
C LEU A 43 -19.69 8.23 -20.47
N SER A 44 -19.14 7.12 -19.97
CA SER A 44 -19.20 5.83 -20.65
C SER A 44 -20.63 5.36 -20.91
N VAL A 45 -21.55 5.55 -19.95
CA VAL A 45 -22.97 5.20 -20.10
C VAL A 45 -23.65 6.09 -21.15
N ILE A 46 -23.39 7.40 -21.15
CA ILE A 46 -23.93 8.32 -22.17
C ILE A 46 -23.49 7.90 -23.57
N VAL A 47 -22.18 7.66 -23.74
CA VAL A 47 -21.62 7.28 -25.05
C VAL A 47 -22.17 5.92 -25.49
N ALA A 48 -22.34 4.97 -24.57
CA ALA A 48 -22.98 3.68 -24.88
C ALA A 48 -24.43 3.88 -25.34
N MET A 49 -25.24 4.67 -24.64
CA MET A 49 -26.65 4.92 -25.02
C MET A 49 -26.79 5.64 -26.36
N GLN A 50 -25.92 6.60 -26.67
CA GLN A 50 -25.91 7.29 -27.97
C GLN A 50 -25.30 6.42 -29.08
N GLY A 51 -24.43 5.50 -28.70
CA GLY A 51 -23.68 4.63 -29.58
C GLY A 51 -24.46 3.44 -30.18
N PHE A 52 -25.80 3.42 -30.14
CA PHE A 52 -26.59 2.36 -30.81
C PHE A 52 -27.39 2.86 -32.02
N ARG A 53 -27.20 4.11 -32.44
CA ARG A 53 -28.05 4.74 -33.47
C ARG A 53 -27.54 4.61 -34.92
N THR A 54 -26.26 4.28 -35.14
CA THR A 54 -25.66 4.32 -36.49
C THR A 54 -24.46 3.37 -36.53
N PRO A 55 -24.18 2.59 -37.59
CA PRO A 55 -23.08 1.61 -37.62
C PRO A 55 -21.69 2.15 -37.27
N TRP A 56 -21.43 3.44 -37.50
CA TRP A 56 -20.20 4.13 -37.08
C TRP A 56 -20.02 4.22 -35.56
N SER A 57 -21.08 3.99 -34.80
CA SER A 57 -21.07 4.05 -33.34
C SER A 57 -20.26 2.93 -32.68
N LEU A 58 -19.99 1.84 -33.40
CA LEU A 58 -19.04 0.82 -32.95
C LEU A 58 -17.64 1.41 -32.72
N LEU A 59 -17.28 2.49 -33.44
CA LEU A 59 -16.02 3.20 -33.20
C LEU A 59 -16.02 3.95 -31.86
N LEU A 60 -17.19 4.40 -31.38
CA LEU A 60 -17.33 5.03 -30.06
C LEU A 60 -17.22 4.02 -28.91
N PHE A 61 -17.32 2.71 -29.19
CA PHE A 61 -17.08 1.67 -28.20
C PHE A 61 -15.63 1.62 -27.75
N VAL A 62 -14.67 1.91 -28.65
CA VAL A 62 -13.23 1.86 -28.34
C VAL A 62 -12.83 2.84 -27.22
N PRO A 63 -13.16 4.15 -27.26
CA PRO A 63 -12.84 5.06 -26.17
C PRO A 63 -13.61 4.72 -24.89
N VAL A 64 -14.86 4.26 -24.98
CA VAL A 64 -15.64 3.82 -23.81
C VAL A 64 -14.97 2.64 -23.13
N TRP A 65 -14.60 1.63 -23.90
CA TRP A 65 -13.86 0.46 -23.41
C TRP A 65 -12.53 0.88 -22.80
N GLY A 66 -11.78 1.76 -23.45
CA GLY A 66 -10.52 2.29 -22.92
C GLY A 66 -10.70 2.98 -21.56
N ILE A 67 -11.71 3.83 -21.44
CA ILE A 67 -12.02 4.52 -20.17
C ILE A 67 -12.44 3.50 -19.09
N LEU A 68 -13.31 2.55 -19.40
CA LEU A 68 -13.74 1.53 -18.45
C LEU A 68 -12.59 0.64 -18.00
N ALA A 69 -11.84 0.06 -18.94
CA ALA A 69 -10.81 -0.93 -18.67
C ALA A 69 -9.57 -0.34 -18.01
N TYR A 70 -9.17 0.88 -18.36
CA TYR A 70 -7.90 1.47 -17.90
C TYR A 70 -8.05 2.60 -16.89
N LEU A 71 -9.22 3.24 -16.79
CA LEU A 71 -9.46 4.29 -15.79
C LEU A 71 -10.43 3.82 -14.73
N ALA A 72 -11.66 3.44 -15.08
CA ALA A 72 -12.70 3.15 -14.09
C ALA A 72 -12.41 1.87 -13.30
N LEU A 73 -12.08 0.76 -13.99
CA LEU A 73 -11.90 -0.55 -13.37
C LEU A 73 -10.67 -0.60 -12.44
N PRO A 74 -9.46 -0.13 -12.84
CA PRO A 74 -8.30 -0.12 -11.96
C PRO A 74 -8.51 0.77 -10.73
N ARG A 75 -9.24 1.87 -10.89
CA ARG A 75 -9.57 2.79 -9.80
C ARG A 75 -10.58 2.18 -8.83
N LEU A 76 -11.62 1.54 -9.34
CA LEU A 76 -12.58 0.82 -8.50
C LEU A 76 -11.89 -0.29 -7.70
N HIS A 77 -10.98 -1.03 -8.35
CA HIS A 77 -10.17 -2.06 -7.68
C HIS A 77 -9.36 -1.47 -6.52
N LYS A 78 -8.68 -0.34 -6.74
CA LYS A 78 -7.92 0.35 -5.69
C LYS A 78 -8.79 0.78 -4.49
N MET A 79 -9.97 1.36 -4.75
CA MET A 79 -10.90 1.75 -3.68
C MET A 79 -11.39 0.53 -2.88
N LEU A 80 -11.68 -0.58 -3.55
CA LEU A 80 -12.10 -1.81 -2.89
C LEU A 80 -10.97 -2.44 -2.08
N SER A 81 -9.74 -2.41 -2.58
CA SER A 81 -8.55 -2.88 -1.84
C SER A 81 -8.28 -2.05 -0.58
N ASP A 82 -8.49 -0.74 -0.63
CA ASP A 82 -8.41 0.13 0.55
C ASP A 82 -9.50 -0.18 1.59
N LEU A 83 -10.70 -0.56 1.14
CA LEU A 83 -11.80 -0.96 2.03
C LEU A 83 -11.59 -2.35 2.63
N TYR A 84 -11.12 -3.31 1.83
CA TYR A 84 -10.97 -4.71 2.21
C TYR A 84 -9.71 -4.97 3.05
N VAL A 85 -8.66 -4.19 2.85
CA VAL A 85 -7.44 -4.20 3.68
C VAL A 85 -7.29 -2.83 4.34
N PRO A 86 -8.08 -2.56 5.41
CA PRO A 86 -7.87 -1.40 6.25
C PRO A 86 -6.44 -1.42 6.81
N ASP A 87 -5.98 -0.27 7.31
CA ASP A 87 -4.63 -0.08 7.88
C ASP A 87 -4.39 -0.95 9.12
N TYR A 88 -4.32 -2.27 8.97
CA TYR A 88 -3.86 -3.19 9.98
C TYR A 88 -2.40 -3.50 9.71
N PHE A 89 -1.56 -2.96 10.59
CA PHE A 89 -0.11 -2.94 10.47
C PHE A 89 0.46 -4.36 10.71
N PHE A 90 0.77 -5.09 9.63
CA PHE A 90 1.44 -6.40 9.70
C PHE A 90 2.94 -6.32 9.43
N GLY A 91 3.64 -5.26 9.87
CA GLY A 91 5.09 -5.17 9.68
C GLY A 91 5.56 -5.40 8.22
N ARG A 92 4.67 -5.18 7.24
CA ARG A 92 4.88 -5.35 5.79
C ARG A 92 4.61 -4.03 5.11
N THR A 93 5.39 -3.76 4.08
CA THR A 93 5.22 -2.57 3.24
C THR A 93 3.92 -2.67 2.44
N ARG A 94 3.27 -1.54 2.15
CA ARG A 94 2.09 -1.47 1.26
C ARG A 94 2.55 -0.94 -0.08
N THR A 95 2.32 -1.69 -1.17
CA THR A 95 2.55 -1.15 -2.52
C THR A 95 1.48 -0.11 -2.86
N PRO A 96 1.68 0.75 -3.87
CA PRO A 96 0.71 1.78 -4.25
C PRO A 96 -0.70 1.25 -4.60
N ASP A 97 -0.83 -0.04 -4.90
CA ASP A 97 -2.10 -0.71 -5.24
C ASP A 97 -2.78 -1.37 -4.03
N GLY A 98 -2.21 -1.23 -2.83
CA GLY A 98 -2.76 -1.79 -1.60
C GLY A 98 -2.38 -3.25 -1.35
N LEU A 99 -1.50 -3.83 -2.17
CA LEU A 99 -0.97 -5.16 -1.94
C LEU A 99 0.10 -5.13 -0.84
N LEU A 100 0.12 -6.16 0.01
CA LEU A 100 1.18 -6.35 0.99
C LEU A 100 2.46 -6.76 0.25
N GLY A 101 3.47 -5.88 0.31
CA GLY A 101 4.82 -6.17 -0.12
C GLY A 101 5.61 -6.93 0.95
N ASP A 102 6.93 -6.91 0.80
CA ASP A 102 7.84 -7.55 1.73
C ASP A 102 7.76 -6.92 3.14
N PRO A 103 8.13 -7.69 4.19
CA PRO A 103 8.31 -7.15 5.53
C PRO A 103 9.14 -5.88 5.49
N VAL A 104 8.81 -4.90 6.35
CA VAL A 104 9.63 -3.71 6.49
C VAL A 104 11.06 -4.16 6.80
N ASN A 105 12.02 -3.73 5.98
CA ASN A 105 13.43 -4.00 6.23
C ASN A 105 13.80 -3.32 7.56
N MET A 106 13.98 -4.12 8.61
CA MET A 106 14.48 -3.63 9.89
C MET A 106 15.99 -3.54 9.82
N ALA A 107 16.53 -2.34 10.03
CA ALA A 107 17.96 -2.16 10.27
C ALA A 107 18.21 -2.31 11.77
N VAL A 108 19.20 -3.13 12.14
CA VAL A 108 19.64 -3.29 13.53
C VAL A 108 20.96 -2.54 13.68
N ASP A 109 21.05 -1.68 14.68
CA ASP A 109 22.28 -0.97 15.06
C ASP A 109 22.86 -1.64 16.32
N GLY A 110 23.93 -2.40 16.14
CA GLY A 110 24.55 -3.20 17.19
C GLY A 110 25.59 -4.18 16.64
N THR A 111 26.25 -4.91 17.53
CA THR A 111 27.19 -5.98 17.11
C THR A 111 26.44 -7.25 16.73
N PHE A 112 27.13 -8.13 16.02
CA PHE A 112 26.58 -9.42 15.61
C PHE A 112 26.18 -10.29 16.82
N GLU A 113 26.96 -10.26 17.89
CA GLU A 113 26.70 -11.02 19.13
C GLU A 113 25.44 -10.52 19.84
N GLN A 114 25.22 -9.20 19.86
CA GLN A 114 24.02 -8.62 20.43
C GLN A 114 22.77 -9.02 19.64
N LEU A 115 22.89 -9.06 18.31
CA LEU A 115 21.81 -9.53 17.43
C LEU A 115 21.51 -11.02 17.68
N ASP A 116 22.53 -11.88 17.70
CA ASP A 116 22.38 -13.32 17.90
C ASP A 116 21.74 -13.65 19.26
N GLU A 117 22.14 -12.94 20.33
CA GLU A 117 21.56 -13.08 21.67
C GLU A 117 20.08 -12.70 21.70
N VAL A 118 19.72 -11.54 21.12
CA VAL A 118 18.34 -11.04 21.10
C VAL A 118 17.44 -11.95 20.26
N MET A 119 17.92 -12.37 19.09
CA MET A 119 17.18 -13.26 18.20
C MET A 119 16.97 -14.64 18.85
N THR A 120 18.00 -15.20 19.48
CA THR A 120 17.90 -16.49 20.21
C THR A 120 16.90 -16.38 21.37
N LYS A 121 16.93 -15.28 22.15
CA LYS A 121 15.94 -15.01 23.21
C LYS A 121 14.51 -14.87 22.68
N ALA A 122 14.35 -14.36 21.46
CA ALA A 122 13.06 -14.26 20.78
C ALA A 122 12.57 -15.60 20.19
N GLY A 123 13.30 -16.70 20.39
CA GLY A 123 12.96 -18.03 19.88
C GLY A 123 13.34 -18.24 18.42
N TRP A 124 14.10 -17.32 17.82
CA TRP A 124 14.70 -17.57 16.51
C TRP A 124 15.86 -18.55 16.63
N HIS A 125 16.02 -19.38 15.60
CA HIS A 125 17.13 -20.30 15.49
C HIS A 125 18.07 -19.85 14.38
N ARG A 126 19.37 -19.84 14.68
CA ARG A 126 20.39 -19.50 13.70
C ARG A 126 20.39 -20.55 12.59
N ALA A 127 20.32 -20.10 11.35
CA ALA A 127 20.39 -20.97 10.19
C ALA A 127 21.78 -21.66 10.15
N GLU A 128 21.78 -22.91 9.69
CA GLU A 128 23.01 -23.66 9.45
C GLU A 128 23.85 -22.99 8.35
N GLU A 129 25.17 -23.11 8.45
CA GLU A 129 26.05 -22.59 7.41
C GLU A 129 25.86 -23.36 6.10
N ILE A 130 25.81 -22.62 4.99
CA ILE A 130 25.76 -23.23 3.66
C ILE A 130 27.11 -23.88 3.39
N THR A 131 27.11 -25.20 3.21
CA THR A 131 28.28 -25.99 2.85
C THR A 131 28.10 -26.61 1.47
N ALA A 132 29.16 -27.16 0.89
CA ALA A 132 29.07 -27.92 -0.37
C ALA A 132 28.17 -29.16 -0.27
N ARG A 133 27.76 -29.57 0.93
CA ARG A 133 26.79 -30.65 1.16
C ARG A 133 25.33 -30.17 1.12
N SER A 134 25.09 -28.87 1.32
CA SER A 134 23.76 -28.26 1.40
C SER A 134 23.38 -27.44 0.16
N THR A 135 24.16 -27.55 -0.92
CA THR A 135 23.89 -26.98 -2.25
C THR A 135 23.62 -28.11 -3.23
#